data_AF-A0A1S9BSH2-F1
#
_entry.id   AF-A0A1S9BSH2-F1
#
_cell.length_a   1.000
_cell.length_b   1.000
_cell.length_c   1.000
_cell.angle_alpha   90.00
_cell.angle_beta   90.00
_cell.angle_gamma   90.00
#
_symmetry.space_group_name_H-M   'P 1'
#
loop_
_entity.id
_entity.type
_entity.pdbx_description
1 polymer ?
#
loop_
_entity_poly.entity_id
_entity_poly.type
_entity_poly.pdbx_seq_one_letter_code
_entity_poly.pdbx_strand_id
1 'polypeptide(L)'
;MKKEHFSVYNHSLVYGNNRIAVRKFIVLNHTDGTKTFTDFHRFTGNPNRKIKSFNSDGDKRCTYICKFLNYAFFSVGISSLSELTLDTGQKFINAYAMHELPEDDEYTKRSESTIDFCVSYIFDFYTNLATDKHSKCHFKLSDLYRHISVRNKYGKVVLKKVPLFNVEYIPSYKVPIWWFCCKDEKHKYLMSPKNRLMFIKRHREPCLYCREQRRKLNHFIDYYTQRKPK
;
A
#
# COMPACT_ATOMS: atom_id res chain seq x y z
N MET A 1 -27.53 -7.04 -4.13
CA MET A 1 -27.48 -6.60 -5.55
C MET A 1 -26.05 -6.19 -5.86
N LYS A 2 -25.48 -6.63 -6.98
CA LYS A 2 -24.14 -6.19 -7.40
C LYS A 2 -24.23 -4.70 -7.76
N LYS A 3 -23.37 -3.87 -7.17
CA LYS A 3 -23.23 -2.47 -7.56
C LYS A 3 -22.27 -2.37 -8.75
N GLU A 4 -22.47 -1.35 -9.56
CA GLU A 4 -21.49 -1.03 -10.61
C GLU A 4 -20.14 -0.73 -9.99
N HIS A 5 -19.07 -1.24 -10.60
CA HIS A 5 -17.71 -1.02 -10.13
C HIS A 5 -16.71 -1.24 -11.26
N PHE A 6 -15.59 -0.53 -11.21
CA PHE A 6 -14.42 -0.83 -12.01
C PHE A 6 -13.71 -2.07 -11.48
N SER A 7 -13.15 -2.84 -12.42
CA SER A 7 -12.26 -3.96 -12.13
C SER A 7 -11.12 -4.03 -13.14
N VAL A 8 -10.07 -4.80 -12.80
CA VAL A 8 -8.97 -5.07 -13.71
C VAL A 8 -9.27 -6.35 -14.49
N TYR A 9 -9.37 -6.23 -15.82
CA TYR A 9 -9.51 -7.36 -16.73
C TYR A 9 -8.15 -7.73 -17.32
N ASN A 10 -7.75 -8.99 -17.15
CA ASN A 10 -6.53 -9.54 -17.73
C ASN A 10 -6.87 -10.20 -19.07
N HIS A 11 -6.45 -9.59 -20.17
CA HIS A 11 -6.62 -10.14 -21.50
C HIS A 11 -5.34 -10.86 -21.93
N SER A 12 -5.46 -12.16 -22.24
CA SER A 12 -4.34 -12.98 -22.68
C SER A 12 -4.25 -12.98 -24.20
N LEU A 13 -3.10 -12.58 -24.72
CA LEU A 13 -2.76 -12.57 -26.15
C LEU A 13 -1.78 -13.72 -26.41
N VAL A 14 -2.19 -14.69 -27.23
CA VAL A 14 -1.33 -15.79 -27.67
C VAL A 14 -0.63 -15.36 -28.95
N TYR A 15 0.70 -15.45 -28.98
CA TYR A 15 1.50 -15.16 -30.17
C TYR A 15 2.59 -16.22 -30.35
N GLY A 16 3.18 -16.28 -31.55
CA GLY A 16 3.99 -17.39 -32.05
C GLY A 16 4.91 -18.08 -31.02
N ASN A 17 5.03 -19.40 -31.15
CA ASN A 17 5.72 -20.32 -30.23
C ASN A 17 5.06 -20.45 -28.84
N ASN A 18 3.71 -20.48 -28.74
CA ASN A 18 2.95 -20.67 -27.49
C ASN A 18 3.30 -19.67 -26.38
N ARG A 19 3.72 -18.45 -26.73
CA ARG A 19 3.99 -17.40 -25.75
C ARG A 19 2.70 -16.65 -25.47
N ILE A 20 2.43 -16.41 -24.19
CA ILE A 20 1.25 -15.66 -23.72
C ILE A 20 1.73 -14.32 -23.19
N ALA A 21 1.19 -13.24 -23.74
CA ALA A 21 1.32 -11.90 -23.19
C ALA A 21 0.00 -11.48 -22.54
N VAL A 22 0.03 -11.08 -21.28
CA VAL A 22 -1.16 -10.64 -20.55
C VAL A 22 -1.21 -9.11 -20.50
N ARG A 23 -2.26 -8.53 -21.07
CA ARG A 23 -2.52 -7.09 -21.02
C ARG A 23 -3.66 -6.78 -20.06
N LYS A 24 -3.45 -5.78 -19.19
CA LYS A 24 -4.43 -5.35 -18.20
C LYS A 24 -5.25 -4.18 -18.71
N PHE A 25 -6.56 -4.30 -18.64
CA PHE A 25 -7.53 -3.25 -18.94
C PHE A 25 -8.32 -2.89 -17.67
N ILE A 26 -8.77 -1.65 -17.59
CA ILE A 26 -9.73 -1.23 -16.58
C ILE A 26 -11.11 -1.30 -17.25
N VAL A 27 -12.01 -2.09 -16.68
CA VAL A 27 -13.35 -2.30 -17.22
C VAL A 27 -14.39 -1.91 -16.19
N LEU A 28 -15.51 -1.34 -16.65
CA LEU A 28 -16.68 -1.08 -15.83
C LEU A 28 -17.56 -2.33 -15.84
N ASN A 29 -17.82 -2.89 -14.67
CA ASN A 29 -18.77 -3.99 -14.49
C ASN A 29 -20.15 -3.40 -14.17
N HIS A 30 -21.13 -3.75 -14.99
CA HIS A 30 -22.52 -3.38 -14.78
C HIS A 30 -23.24 -4.38 -13.88
N THR A 31 -24.40 -3.98 -13.36
CA THR A 31 -25.21 -4.79 -12.44
C THR A 31 -25.79 -6.05 -13.13
N ASP A 32 -26.00 -5.97 -14.44
CA ASP A 32 -26.46 -7.08 -15.31
C ASP A 32 -25.36 -8.11 -15.62
N GLY A 33 -24.11 -7.86 -15.21
CA GLY A 33 -22.96 -8.73 -15.44
C GLY A 33 -22.16 -8.44 -16.71
N THR A 34 -22.63 -7.50 -17.55
CA THR A 34 -21.89 -7.03 -18.73
C THR A 34 -20.69 -6.18 -18.32
N LYS A 35 -19.74 -6.02 -19.25
CA LYS A 35 -18.49 -5.30 -19.00
C LYS A 35 -18.22 -4.33 -20.13
N THR A 36 -18.00 -3.08 -19.76
CA THR A 36 -17.63 -2.02 -20.70
C THR A 36 -16.15 -1.72 -20.57
N PHE A 37 -15.43 -1.83 -21.69
CA PHE A 37 -14.00 -1.49 -21.73
C PHE A 37 -13.81 0.02 -21.63
N THR A 38 -12.87 0.45 -20.79
CA THR A 38 -12.50 1.86 -20.66
C THR A 38 -11.09 2.10 -21.18
N ASP A 39 -10.77 3.36 -21.50
CA ASP A 39 -9.40 3.77 -21.85
C ASP A 39 -8.57 4.22 -20.62
N PHE A 40 -9.08 4.02 -19.40
CA PHE A 40 -8.42 4.52 -18.19
C PHE A 40 -7.06 3.85 -17.94
N HIS A 41 -6.87 2.66 -18.49
CA HIS A 41 -5.62 1.92 -18.43
C HIS A 41 -4.44 2.67 -19.08
N ARG A 42 -4.70 3.58 -20.05
CA ARG A 42 -3.69 4.45 -20.67
C ARG A 42 -2.97 5.35 -19.67
N PHE A 43 -3.66 5.79 -18.62
CA PHE A 43 -3.10 6.70 -17.61
C PHE A 43 -2.38 5.96 -16.46
N THR A 44 -2.29 4.64 -16.49
CA THR A 44 -1.65 3.82 -15.44
C THR A 44 -0.12 3.68 -15.60
N GLY A 45 0.42 4.21 -16.70
CA GLY A 45 1.85 4.15 -17.04
C GLY A 45 2.75 4.91 -16.05
N ASN A 46 4.06 4.63 -16.09
CA ASN A 46 5.01 5.48 -15.37
C ASN A 46 5.33 6.66 -16.28
N PRO A 47 5.10 7.92 -15.87
CA PRO A 47 5.39 9.07 -16.72
C PRO A 47 6.87 9.12 -17.15
N ASN A 48 7.77 8.61 -16.30
CA ASN A 48 9.22 8.59 -16.54
C ASN A 48 9.72 7.33 -17.27
N ARG A 49 8.88 6.32 -17.49
CA ARG A 49 9.25 5.10 -18.24
C ARG A 49 8.19 4.79 -19.28
N LYS A 50 8.38 5.35 -20.48
CA LYS A 50 7.46 5.18 -21.62
C LYS A 50 7.47 3.77 -22.21
N ILE A 51 8.60 3.07 -22.15
CA ILE A 51 8.74 1.72 -22.68
C ILE A 51 8.46 0.71 -21.55
N LYS A 52 7.34 0.00 -21.64
CA LYS A 52 7.11 -1.21 -20.84
C LYS A 52 7.58 -2.42 -21.64
N SER A 53 8.20 -3.39 -20.97
CA SER A 53 8.45 -4.70 -21.58
C SER A 53 7.11 -5.33 -21.93
N PHE A 54 7.00 -5.88 -23.14
CA PHE A 54 5.79 -6.53 -23.64
C PHE A 54 5.28 -7.64 -22.71
N ASN A 55 6.19 -8.28 -21.97
CA ASN A 55 5.93 -9.37 -21.03
C ASN A 55 5.97 -8.93 -19.55
N SER A 56 5.85 -7.64 -19.23
CA SER A 56 5.81 -7.21 -17.83
C SER A 56 4.46 -7.58 -17.19
N ASP A 57 4.36 -8.82 -16.74
CA ASP A 57 3.22 -9.32 -16.00
C ASP A 57 3.25 -8.74 -14.57
N GLY A 58 2.11 -8.27 -14.07
CA GLY A 58 2.03 -7.86 -12.67
C GLY A 58 2.20 -6.38 -12.34
N ASP A 59 1.73 -5.46 -13.20
CA ASP A 59 1.61 -4.07 -12.77
C ASP A 59 0.50 -3.92 -11.71
N LYS A 60 0.88 -3.74 -10.43
CA LYS A 60 -0.05 -3.47 -9.32
C LYS A 60 -0.74 -2.11 -9.46
N ARG A 61 -0.22 -1.23 -10.33
CA ARG A 61 -0.77 0.11 -10.57
C ARG A 61 -2.21 0.08 -11.01
N CYS A 62 -2.56 -0.79 -11.96
CA CYS A 62 -3.95 -0.93 -12.40
C CYS A 62 -4.87 -1.28 -11.24
N THR A 63 -4.43 -2.12 -10.30
CA THR A 63 -5.22 -2.47 -9.11
C THR A 63 -5.43 -1.27 -8.20
N TYR A 64 -4.39 -0.50 -7.87
CA TYR A 64 -4.52 0.69 -7.02
C TYR A 64 -5.34 1.79 -7.69
N ILE A 65 -5.13 2.01 -8.99
CA ILE A 65 -5.90 2.99 -9.77
C ILE A 65 -7.37 2.55 -9.88
N CYS A 66 -7.64 1.25 -10.01
CA CYS A 66 -9.00 0.72 -9.99
C CYS A 66 -9.70 1.01 -8.66
N LYS A 67 -9.03 0.83 -7.51
CA LYS A 67 -9.58 1.20 -6.19
C LYS A 67 -9.87 2.70 -6.11
N PHE A 68 -8.97 3.52 -6.61
CA PHE A 68 -9.15 4.97 -6.66
C PHE A 68 -10.34 5.39 -7.53
N LEU A 69 -10.48 4.81 -8.72
CA LEU A 69 -11.61 5.08 -9.61
C LEU A 69 -12.92 4.63 -8.98
N ASN A 70 -12.94 3.49 -8.28
CA ASN A 70 -14.12 3.05 -7.55
C ASN A 70 -14.53 4.05 -6.47
N TYR A 71 -13.56 4.56 -5.72
CA TYR A 71 -13.82 5.60 -4.73
C TYR A 71 -14.34 6.89 -5.37
N ALA A 72 -13.68 7.37 -6.43
CA ALA A 72 -14.03 8.62 -7.08
C ALA A 72 -15.43 8.58 -7.73
N PHE A 73 -15.74 7.55 -8.53
CA PHE A 73 -17.02 7.47 -9.25
C PHE A 73 -18.18 7.03 -8.35
N PHE A 74 -17.97 6.07 -7.44
CA PHE A 74 -19.08 5.48 -6.68
C PHE A 74 -19.20 5.95 -5.23
N SER A 75 -18.14 6.53 -4.66
CA SER A 75 -18.20 7.10 -3.29
C SER A 75 -18.31 8.62 -3.31
N VAL A 76 -17.50 9.29 -4.14
CA VAL A 76 -17.57 10.75 -4.31
C VAL A 76 -18.66 11.14 -5.32
N GLY A 77 -18.91 10.31 -6.33
CA GLY A 77 -20.00 10.53 -7.30
C GLY A 77 -19.61 11.32 -8.55
N ILE A 78 -18.33 11.30 -8.95
CA ILE A 78 -17.93 11.96 -10.20
C ILE A 78 -18.49 11.22 -11.42
N SER A 79 -18.85 11.95 -12.47
CA SER A 79 -19.37 11.37 -13.71
C SER A 79 -18.29 11.19 -14.78
N SER A 80 -17.18 11.92 -14.66
CA SER A 80 -16.11 11.94 -15.67
C SER A 80 -14.72 12.15 -15.06
N LEU A 81 -13.67 11.74 -15.77
CA LEU A 81 -12.28 11.97 -15.31
C LEU A 81 -11.92 13.46 -15.27
N SER A 82 -12.59 14.33 -16.03
CA SER A 82 -12.37 15.78 -16.00
C SER A 82 -12.78 16.42 -14.67
N GLU A 83 -13.73 15.82 -13.96
CA GLU A 83 -14.19 16.28 -12.64
C GLU A 83 -13.25 15.87 -11.51
N LEU A 84 -12.19 15.11 -11.79
CA LEU A 84 -11.21 14.73 -10.76
C LEU A 84 -10.51 15.96 -10.19
N THR A 85 -10.67 16.16 -8.89
CA THR A 85 -9.98 17.19 -8.12
C THR A 85 -8.80 16.60 -7.35
N LEU A 86 -7.87 17.45 -6.90
CA LEU A 86 -6.80 17.03 -5.99
C LEU A 86 -7.35 16.59 -4.62
N ASP A 87 -8.44 17.22 -4.17
CA ASP A 87 -9.17 16.87 -2.96
C ASP A 87 -9.69 15.42 -3.00
N THR A 88 -10.22 14.97 -4.14
CA THR A 88 -10.65 13.58 -4.34
C THR A 88 -9.48 12.60 -4.13
N GLY A 89 -8.29 12.97 -4.64
CA GLY A 89 -7.07 12.18 -4.47
C GLY A 89 -6.60 12.13 -3.02
N GLN A 90 -6.63 13.26 -2.32
CA GLN A 90 -6.29 13.36 -0.91
C GLN A 90 -7.23 12.53 -0.04
N LYS A 91 -8.55 12.69 -0.22
CA LYS A 91 -9.57 11.93 0.51
C LYS A 91 -9.43 10.43 0.29
N PHE A 92 -9.20 10.01 -0.96
CA PHE A 92 -8.93 8.61 -1.26
C PHE A 92 -7.67 8.09 -0.55
N ILE A 93 -6.56 8.83 -0.61
CA ILE A 93 -5.29 8.41 0.00
C ILE A 93 -5.46 8.23 1.50
N ASN A 94 -6.13 9.15 2.18
CA ASN A 94 -6.40 9.06 3.62
C ASN A 94 -7.34 7.89 3.95
N ALA A 95 -8.46 7.74 3.23
CA ALA A 95 -9.36 6.60 3.43
C ALA A 95 -8.66 5.25 3.19
N TYR A 96 -7.83 5.16 2.14
CA TYR A 96 -7.03 3.97 1.85
C TYR A 96 -6.01 3.69 2.95
N ALA A 97 -5.33 4.72 3.45
CA ALA A 97 -4.32 4.60 4.49
C ALA A 97 -4.92 4.21 5.85
N MET A 98 -6.12 4.70 6.17
CA MET A 98 -6.86 4.43 7.41
C MET A 98 -7.68 3.13 7.39
N HIS A 99 -7.77 2.46 6.24
CA HIS A 99 -8.57 1.23 6.06
C HIS A 99 -10.08 1.48 6.09
N GLU A 100 -10.48 2.63 5.55
CA GLU A 100 -11.86 3.13 5.54
C GLU A 100 -12.45 3.19 4.12
N LEU A 101 -11.88 2.47 3.16
CA LEU A 101 -12.55 2.37 1.86
C LEU A 101 -13.85 1.57 1.99
N PRO A 102 -14.86 1.83 1.14
CA PRO A 102 -16.13 1.10 1.19
C PRO A 102 -16.01 -0.42 0.99
N GLU A 103 -14.91 -0.87 0.39
CA GLU A 103 -14.59 -2.28 0.16
C GLU A 103 -13.75 -2.90 1.29
N ASP A 104 -13.31 -2.12 2.26
CA ASP A 104 -12.48 -2.59 3.36
C ASP A 104 -13.32 -3.29 4.44
N ASP A 105 -12.78 -4.38 4.99
CA ASP A 105 -13.34 -5.09 6.14
C ASP A 105 -12.46 -4.90 7.39
N GLU A 106 -12.90 -5.47 8.52
CA GLU A 106 -12.19 -5.45 9.80
C GLU A 106 -10.80 -6.13 9.78
N TYR A 107 -10.49 -6.90 8.72
CA TYR A 107 -9.22 -7.58 8.53
C TYR A 107 -8.27 -6.83 7.62
N THR A 108 -8.74 -5.82 6.89
CA THR A 108 -7.91 -4.98 6.03
C THR A 108 -6.80 -4.33 6.86
N LYS A 109 -5.56 -4.68 6.53
CA LYS A 109 -4.36 -4.06 7.11
C LYS A 109 -3.37 -3.76 6.02
N ARG A 110 -2.89 -2.52 5.99
CA ARG A 110 -1.92 -2.07 5.01
C ARG A 110 -0.64 -1.64 5.68
N SER A 111 0.48 -1.99 5.07
CA SER A 111 1.78 -1.53 5.56
C SER A 111 2.06 -0.13 5.01
N GLU A 112 2.88 0.64 5.73
CA GLU A 112 3.38 1.94 5.27
C GLU A 112 3.96 1.84 3.84
N SER A 113 4.75 0.81 3.54
CA SER A 113 5.28 0.61 2.19
C SER A 113 4.18 0.42 1.12
N THR A 114 3.08 -0.25 1.47
CA THR A 114 1.93 -0.44 0.59
C THR A 114 1.22 0.89 0.33
N ILE A 115 1.12 1.74 1.35
CA ILE A 115 0.53 3.08 1.26
C ILE A 115 1.43 3.96 0.37
N ASP A 116 2.74 3.96 0.60
CA ASP A 116 3.73 4.67 -0.22
C ASP A 116 3.63 4.28 -1.72
N PHE A 117 3.50 2.99 -2.02
CA PHE A 117 3.28 2.54 -3.40
C PHE A 117 1.97 3.07 -3.97
N CYS A 118 0.88 3.00 -3.20
CA CYS A 118 -0.43 3.52 -3.62
C CYS A 118 -0.34 5.02 -3.95
N VAL A 119 0.17 5.84 -3.02
CA VAL A 119 0.36 7.30 -3.20
C VAL A 119 1.18 7.59 -4.46
N SER A 120 2.31 6.92 -4.64
CA SER A 120 3.16 7.12 -5.81
C SER A 120 2.42 6.81 -7.12
N TYR A 121 1.57 5.79 -7.15
CA TYR A 121 0.85 5.40 -8.35
C TYR A 121 -0.33 6.32 -8.66
N ILE A 122 -1.02 6.82 -7.63
CA ILE A 122 -2.04 7.85 -7.80
C ILE A 122 -1.41 9.14 -8.33
N PHE A 123 -0.23 9.54 -7.83
CA PHE A 123 0.48 10.70 -8.38
C PHE A 123 0.93 10.50 -9.82
N ASP A 124 1.40 9.31 -10.19
CA ASP A 124 1.69 8.98 -11.58
C ASP A 124 0.43 9.09 -12.46
N PHE A 125 -0.73 8.64 -11.97
CA PHE A 125 -2.01 8.75 -12.66
C PHE A 125 -2.42 10.22 -12.88
N TYR A 126 -2.38 11.05 -11.84
CA TYR A 126 -2.63 12.49 -11.96
C TYR A 126 -1.64 13.18 -12.91
N THR A 127 -0.37 12.76 -12.90
CA THR A 127 0.65 13.28 -13.83
C THR A 127 0.29 12.94 -15.28
N ASN A 128 -0.07 11.70 -15.54
CA ASN A 128 -0.46 11.26 -16.89
C ASN A 128 -1.76 11.92 -17.36
N LEU A 129 -2.71 12.16 -16.46
CA LEU A 129 -3.89 12.96 -16.76
C LEU A 129 -3.48 14.38 -17.14
N ALA A 130 -2.82 15.14 -16.25
CA ALA A 130 -2.48 16.54 -16.50
C ALA A 130 -1.57 16.77 -17.74
N THR A 131 -0.78 15.78 -18.14
CA THR A 131 0.07 15.87 -19.34
C THR A 131 -0.66 15.50 -20.63
N ASP A 132 -1.82 14.85 -20.53
CA ASP A 132 -2.62 14.48 -21.68
C ASP A 132 -3.39 15.70 -22.21
N LYS A 133 -3.14 16.04 -23.49
CA LYS A 133 -3.70 17.22 -24.16
C LYS A 133 -5.23 17.17 -24.30
N HIS A 134 -5.84 15.99 -24.19
CA HIS A 134 -7.29 15.81 -24.29
C HIS A 134 -7.96 15.77 -22.92
N SER A 135 -7.19 15.61 -21.85
CA SER A 135 -7.72 15.75 -20.50
C SER A 135 -8.10 17.22 -20.28
N LYS A 136 -9.38 17.48 -20.01
CA LYS A 136 -9.89 18.82 -19.65
C LYS A 136 -9.68 19.08 -18.15
N CYS A 137 -8.56 18.63 -17.59
CA CYS A 137 -8.29 18.68 -16.16
C CYS A 137 -7.68 20.04 -15.77
N HIS A 138 -8.19 20.67 -14.69
CA HIS A 138 -7.84 22.03 -14.30
C HIS A 138 -6.90 22.16 -13.09
N PHE A 139 -6.25 21.07 -12.65
CA PHE A 139 -5.39 21.09 -11.46
C PHE A 139 -3.90 21.24 -11.77
N LYS A 140 -3.16 21.90 -10.87
CA LYS A 140 -1.70 22.01 -10.93
C LYS A 140 -1.04 20.90 -10.12
N LEU A 141 -0.12 20.16 -10.74
CA LEU A 141 0.61 19.08 -10.06
C LEU A 141 1.52 19.58 -8.92
N SER A 142 1.96 20.84 -8.98
CA SER A 142 2.74 21.50 -7.94
C SER A 142 2.02 21.52 -6.60
N ASP A 143 0.69 21.48 -6.61
CA ASP A 143 -0.14 21.62 -5.42
C ASP A 143 -0.42 20.24 -4.79
N LEU A 144 -0.09 19.16 -5.50
CA LEU A 144 -0.32 17.79 -5.05
C LEU A 144 0.91 17.18 -4.36
N TYR A 145 2.10 17.32 -4.96
CA TYR A 145 3.32 16.72 -4.43
C TYR A 145 4.58 17.51 -4.80
N ARG A 146 5.63 17.31 -4.01
CA ARG A 146 6.99 17.78 -4.31
C ARG A 146 7.96 16.61 -4.44
N HIS A 147 9.07 16.84 -5.12
CA HIS A 147 10.16 15.88 -5.15
C HIS A 147 11.14 16.20 -4.02
N ILE A 148 11.57 15.18 -3.29
CA ILE A 148 12.68 15.26 -2.34
C ILE A 148 13.75 14.24 -2.71
N SER A 149 15.01 14.61 -2.50
CA SER A 149 16.15 13.72 -2.69
C SER A 149 16.34 12.86 -1.45
N VAL A 150 16.15 11.55 -1.60
CA VAL A 150 16.32 10.58 -0.50
C VAL A 150 17.43 9.61 -0.87
N ARG A 151 18.34 9.35 0.08
CA ARG A 151 19.32 8.27 -0.07
C ARG A 151 18.63 6.93 0.20
N ASN A 152 18.75 6.00 -0.75
CA ASN A 152 18.27 4.65 -0.55
C ASN A 152 19.23 3.85 0.35
N LYS A 153 18.82 2.65 0.76
CA LYS A 153 19.63 1.72 1.57
C LYS A 153 20.96 1.29 0.92
N TYR A 154 21.15 1.57 -0.37
CA TYR A 154 22.36 1.28 -1.13
C TYR A 154 23.22 2.54 -1.34
N GLY A 155 22.91 3.66 -0.67
CA GLY A 155 23.65 4.92 -0.76
C GLY A 155 23.34 5.77 -2.01
N LYS A 156 22.50 5.29 -2.94
CA LYS A 156 22.14 6.04 -4.15
C LYS A 156 21.04 7.07 -3.84
N VAL A 157 21.21 8.28 -4.35
CA VAL A 157 20.22 9.35 -4.27
C VAL A 157 19.10 9.08 -5.28
N VAL A 158 17.86 9.06 -4.80
CA VAL A 158 16.66 8.85 -5.60
C VAL A 158 15.66 9.94 -5.29
N LEU A 159 14.98 10.45 -6.32
CA LEU A 159 13.88 11.41 -6.16
C LEU A 159 12.62 10.67 -5.69
N LYS A 160 12.12 11.02 -4.50
CA LYS A 160 10.84 10.53 -3.96
C LYS A 160 9.77 11.61 -4.10
N LYS A 161 8.59 11.24 -4.62
CA LYS A 161 7.41 12.10 -4.59
C LYS A 161 6.82 12.07 -3.19
N VAL A 162 6.65 13.23 -2.57
CA VAL A 162 6.07 13.38 -1.23
C VAL A 162 4.85 14.29 -1.31
N PRO A 163 3.69 13.88 -0.75
CA PRO A 163 2.49 14.70 -0.71
C PRO A 163 2.76 16.04 -0.03
N LEU A 164 2.07 17.09 -0.47
CA LEU A 164 2.07 18.39 0.23
C LEU A 164 1.08 18.44 1.40
N PHE A 165 0.27 17.40 1.56
CA PHE A 165 -0.66 17.21 2.67
C PHE A 165 -0.20 16.06 3.57
N ASN A 166 -0.72 16.03 4.80
CA ASN A 166 -0.47 14.94 5.73
C ASN A 166 -1.29 13.72 5.35
N VAL A 167 -0.63 12.58 5.21
CA VAL A 167 -1.27 11.27 5.03
C VAL A 167 -1.42 10.65 6.41
N GLU A 168 -2.65 10.55 6.88
CA GLU A 168 -2.96 9.87 8.14
C GLU A 168 -2.95 8.36 7.91
N TYR A 169 -2.21 7.63 8.73
CA TYR A 169 -2.19 6.17 8.65
C TYR A 169 -1.93 5.56 10.02
N ILE A 170 -2.44 4.35 10.22
CA ILE A 170 -2.20 3.59 11.45
C ILE A 170 -0.81 2.94 11.34
N PRO A 171 0.19 3.37 12.12
CA PRO A 171 1.50 2.75 12.06
C PRO A 171 1.39 1.31 12.54
N SER A 172 1.95 0.39 11.76
CA SER A 172 2.21 -0.96 12.28
C SER A 172 3.25 -0.80 13.38
N TYR A 173 2.84 -0.83 14.65
CA TYR A 173 3.75 -0.85 15.81
C TYR A 173 4.66 -2.08 15.73
N LYS A 174 5.77 -1.91 15.01
CA LYS A 174 6.88 -2.87 14.92
C LYS A 174 7.84 -2.67 16.08
N VAL A 175 7.72 -1.55 16.82
CA VAL A 175 8.56 -1.26 17.97
C VAL A 175 8.35 -2.37 19.00
N PRO A 176 9.39 -3.14 19.31
CA PRO A 176 9.29 -4.19 20.29
C PRO A 176 9.27 -3.57 21.68
N ILE A 177 8.26 -3.92 22.47
CA ILE A 177 8.13 -3.49 23.87
C ILE A 177 8.51 -4.66 24.78
N TRP A 178 8.81 -4.35 26.04
CA TRP A 178 9.09 -5.36 27.05
C TRP A 178 7.82 -6.05 27.50
N TRP A 179 7.80 -7.39 27.40
CA TRP A 179 6.73 -8.24 27.89
C TRP A 179 7.22 -9.09 29.04
N PHE A 180 6.33 -9.31 29.99
CA PHE A 180 6.46 -10.32 31.03
C PHE A 180 5.80 -11.62 30.56
N CYS A 181 6.46 -12.74 30.80
CA CYS A 181 5.88 -14.05 30.52
C CYS A 181 4.82 -14.39 31.57
N CYS A 182 3.76 -15.09 31.14
CA CYS A 182 2.71 -15.57 32.04
C CYS A 182 3.08 -16.88 32.77
N LYS A 183 4.13 -17.58 32.33
CA LYS A 183 4.58 -18.86 32.91
C LYS A 183 5.72 -18.71 33.91
N ASP A 184 6.52 -17.66 33.79
CA ASP A 184 7.63 -17.36 34.68
C ASP A 184 7.83 -15.85 34.74
N GLU A 185 7.70 -15.27 35.93
CA GLU A 185 7.83 -13.84 36.18
C GLU A 185 9.26 -13.32 35.90
N LYS A 186 10.27 -14.19 35.92
CA LYS A 186 11.66 -13.85 35.59
C LYS A 186 11.87 -13.66 34.09
N HIS A 187 11.00 -14.21 33.25
CA HIS A 187 11.12 -14.10 31.80
C HIS A 187 10.61 -12.74 31.30
N LYS A 188 11.57 -11.84 31.05
CA LYS A 188 11.34 -10.55 30.39
C LYS A 188 11.92 -10.54 28.98
N TYR A 189 11.09 -10.36 27.97
CA TYR A 189 11.51 -10.39 26.56
C TYR A 189 10.95 -9.24 25.74
N LEU A 190 11.71 -8.81 24.74
CA LEU A 190 11.32 -7.75 23.81
C LEU A 190 10.56 -8.35 22.63
N MET A 191 9.34 -7.87 22.35
CA MET A 191 8.55 -8.32 21.19
C MET A 191 7.59 -7.21 20.73
N SER A 192 7.28 -7.13 19.44
CA SER A 192 6.25 -6.18 18.98
C SER A 192 4.84 -6.68 19.36
N PRO A 193 3.89 -5.78 19.66
CA PRO A 193 2.49 -6.17 19.88
C PRO A 193 1.92 -7.03 18.75
N LYS A 194 2.26 -6.69 17.50
CA LYS A 194 1.87 -7.48 16.31
C LYS A 194 2.35 -8.93 16.39
N ASN A 195 3.62 -9.16 16.72
CA ASN A 195 4.16 -10.52 16.80
C ASN A 195 3.56 -11.27 17.99
N ARG A 196 3.35 -10.61 19.14
CA ARG A 196 2.72 -11.25 20.30
C ARG A 196 1.31 -11.72 19.98
N LEU A 197 0.49 -10.87 19.34
CA LEU A 197 -0.85 -11.22 18.88
C LEU A 197 -0.84 -12.40 17.89
N MET A 198 0.15 -12.46 17.00
CA MET A 198 0.32 -13.57 16.06
C MET A 198 0.61 -14.90 16.76
N PHE A 199 1.42 -14.92 17.83
CA PHE A 199 1.66 -16.11 18.64
C PHE A 199 0.38 -16.59 19.34
N ILE A 200 -0.35 -15.65 19.96
CA ILE A 200 -1.62 -15.93 20.64
C ILE A 200 -2.65 -16.53 19.66
N LYS A 201 -2.87 -15.91 18.49
CA LYS A 201 -3.79 -16.41 17.45
C LYS A 201 -3.42 -17.79 16.90
N ARG A 202 -2.16 -18.20 17.01
CA ARG A 202 -1.67 -19.51 16.56
C ARG A 202 -1.63 -20.54 17.67
N HIS A 203 -2.13 -20.21 18.88
CA HIS A 203 -2.00 -21.03 20.08
C HIS A 203 -0.55 -21.46 20.36
N ARG A 204 0.41 -20.55 20.11
CA ARG A 204 1.84 -20.77 20.33
C ARG A 204 2.34 -19.89 21.46
N GLU A 205 3.31 -20.41 22.21
CA GLU A 205 3.96 -19.67 23.30
C GLU A 205 4.69 -18.43 22.74
N PRO A 206 4.36 -17.20 23.16
CA PRO A 206 5.07 -16.00 22.72
C PRO A 206 6.44 -15.86 23.41
N CYS A 207 6.61 -16.40 24.62
CA CYS A 207 7.86 -16.26 25.35
C CYS A 207 9.02 -16.99 24.65
N LEU A 208 10.05 -16.24 24.27
CA LEU A 208 11.24 -16.79 23.61
C LEU A 208 12.05 -17.73 24.51
N TYR A 209 12.03 -17.50 25.83
CA TYR A 209 12.71 -18.36 26.82
C TYR A 209 11.99 -19.69 26.98
N CYS A 210 10.66 -19.68 27.15
CA CYS A 210 9.84 -20.89 27.24
C CYS A 210 9.84 -21.74 25.95
N ARG A 211 10.28 -21.16 24.82
CA ARG A 211 10.45 -21.88 23.54
C ARG A 211 11.89 -22.31 23.27
N GLU A 212 12.80 -22.10 24.21
CA GLU A 212 14.22 -22.45 24.08
C GLU A 212 14.91 -21.84 22.84
N GLN A 213 14.36 -20.76 22.28
CA GLN A 213 14.86 -20.12 21.06
C GLN A 213 15.95 -19.08 21.31
N ARG A 214 16.31 -18.81 22.57
CA ARG A 214 17.49 -18.00 22.94
C ARG A 214 18.62 -18.92 23.42
N ARG A 215 19.48 -19.35 22.50
CA ARG A 215 20.67 -20.19 22.80
C ARG A 215 21.95 -19.42 23.15
N LYS A 216 21.92 -18.10 23.37
CA LYS A 216 23.12 -17.34 23.77
C LYS A 216 22.86 -16.50 25.01
N LEU A 217 23.45 -16.93 26.12
CA LEU A 217 23.40 -16.35 27.47
C LEU A 217 24.21 -15.05 27.64
N ASN A 218 24.78 -14.46 26.58
CA ASN A 218 25.76 -13.37 26.72
C ASN A 218 25.16 -11.97 27.02
N HIS A 219 23.89 -11.87 27.41
CA HIS A 219 23.23 -10.58 27.69
C HIS A 219 22.52 -10.53 29.06
N PHE A 220 22.77 -11.48 29.96
CA PHE A 220 22.38 -11.33 31.36
C PHE A 220 23.43 -10.46 32.07
N ILE A 221 23.24 -9.14 32.03
CA ILE A 221 23.75 -8.28 33.09
C ILE A 221 22.78 -8.48 34.25
N ASP A 222 23.24 -9.14 35.30
CA ASP A 222 22.51 -9.21 36.57
C ASP A 222 22.44 -7.79 37.15
N TYR A 223 21.24 -7.20 37.18
CA TYR A 223 21.00 -5.90 37.81
C TYR A 223 20.98 -5.96 39.35
N TYR A 224 21.42 -7.06 39.95
CA TYR A 224 21.51 -7.25 41.39
C TYR A 224 22.94 -7.62 41.84
N THR A 225 23.95 -6.86 41.43
CA THR A 225 25.13 -6.74 42.29
C THR A 225 24.76 -5.86 43.48
N GLN A 226 24.35 -6.51 44.56
CA GLN A 226 24.18 -5.92 45.88
C GLN A 226 25.41 -5.06 46.21
N ARG A 227 25.19 -3.76 46.43
CA ARG A 227 26.19 -2.90 47.05
C ARG A 227 26.54 -3.49 48.42
N LYS A 228 27.73 -4.06 48.58
CA LYS A 228 28.29 -4.29 49.92
C LYS A 228 28.76 -2.93 50.46
N PRO A 229 28.29 -2.49 51.64
CA PRO A 229 28.88 -1.33 52.29
C PRO A 229 30.29 -1.70 52.76
N LYS A 230 31.24 -0.78 52.56
CA LYS A 230 32.49 -0.71 53.32
C LYS A 230 32.26 0.22 54.50
#